data_AF-A0A352C6S8-F1
#
_entry.id   AF-A0A352C6S8-F1
#
_cell.length_a   1.000
_cell.length_b   1.000
_cell.length_c   1.000
_cell.angle_alpha   90.00
_cell.angle_beta   90.00
_cell.angle_gamma   90.00
#
_symmetry.space_group_name_H-M   'P 1'
#
loop_
_entity.id
_entity.type
_entity.pdbx_description
1 polymer ?
#
loop_
_entity_poly.entity_id
_entity_poly.type
_entity_poly.pdbx_seq_one_letter_code
_entity_poly.pdbx_strand_id
1 'polypeptide(L)'
;MAYELIEESQVSLYQYPKIDEEHHIPHSEFTFGDLHGNTIKFLFILIKQGIVSDLNKDQYFKLLPIYNKSTRQLTQEDIQEFKDIIQAMKVNKNCFVRLIGDELGDRGNNDYFTLLILEKLHQEQLPMEILISNHGAEFLGRYANSQKFQPSIIVEQTSSLHNVATLINKKLLSVQEVGNLTNKVYKPYLKAISYSLSEDKNEISIYSHAPIAISTVKLVANQFCVAYEDSSAEKLAQTIDKVNAEFKRHVDANTISSQLQKNHPLHIVIWSRDLDIDRKSQHENYHVNFIHGHTGNEGYYNGLTHIINLNNYWGHPGCEKGRYVIFYMNPKTHGNRKEEKLFGDIYKAISDEEGKNTIKENYIKFRKMKISLDDFKKIISEQMLIQIHKNAPEISKLCRLACLLFVEPKELKEALLDIQKKSEEFKKDGEIEHYEEAKELFETIIENYLSCKNASFFAEKSILAVNSERKKFGQHRNYFSSTIDYLAKIISIVALLLKIFTGHSELQSDSHQKIQKLKAILDSLKNEQDDNIQQHEEQMGASRGPGRKF
;
A
#
# COMPACT_ATOMS: atom_id res chain seq x y z
N MET A 1 -0.80 -2.09 11.79
CA MET A 1 -1.75 -2.17 10.65
C MET A 1 -1.01 -2.58 9.40
N ALA A 2 -1.60 -3.38 8.50
CA ALA A 2 -0.97 -3.57 7.19
C ALA A 2 -1.37 -2.41 6.28
N TYR A 3 -0.37 -1.67 5.85
CA TYR A 3 -0.50 -0.57 4.93
C TYR A 3 0.42 -0.81 3.74
N GLU A 4 0.06 -0.18 2.63
CA GLU A 4 0.81 -0.24 1.39
C GLU A 4 0.89 1.17 0.79
N LEU A 5 2.05 1.47 0.21
CA LEU A 5 2.25 2.68 -0.57
C LEU A 5 2.08 2.29 -2.03
N ILE A 6 0.97 2.66 -2.64
CA ILE A 6 0.68 2.36 -4.04
C ILE A 6 1.32 3.46 -4.87
N GLU A 7 2.29 3.08 -5.71
CA GLU A 7 3.02 4.00 -6.57
C GLU A 7 2.97 3.56 -8.04
N GLU A 8 2.68 4.51 -8.93
CA GLU A 8 2.80 4.32 -10.37
C GLU A 8 3.56 5.50 -10.97
N SER A 9 4.55 5.21 -11.82
CA SER A 9 5.29 6.24 -12.53
C SER A 9 4.63 6.58 -13.87
N GLN A 10 4.83 7.82 -14.33
CA GLN A 10 4.39 8.29 -15.66
C GLN A 10 2.86 8.26 -15.88
N VAL A 11 2.07 8.34 -14.80
CA VAL A 11 0.60 8.42 -14.88
C VAL A 11 0.17 9.74 -15.48
N SER A 12 -0.73 9.72 -16.45
CA SER A 12 -1.19 10.91 -17.19
C SER A 12 -2.64 11.26 -16.84
N LEU A 13 -2.90 12.53 -16.48
CA LEU A 13 -4.27 13.04 -16.28
C LEU A 13 -5.10 13.05 -17.56
N TYR A 14 -4.46 13.03 -18.73
CA TYR A 14 -5.11 12.97 -20.04
C TYR A 14 -5.44 11.55 -20.50
N GLN A 15 -5.30 10.57 -19.61
CA GLN A 15 -5.75 9.20 -19.84
C GLN A 15 -6.87 8.90 -18.86
N TYR A 16 -7.84 8.09 -19.29
CA TYR A 16 -8.84 7.56 -18.38
C TYR A 16 -8.15 6.54 -17.46
N PRO A 17 -8.31 6.64 -16.12
CA PRO A 17 -7.65 5.74 -15.19
C PRO A 17 -8.11 4.30 -15.36
N LYS A 18 -7.16 3.36 -15.34
CA LYS A 18 -7.48 1.94 -15.15
C LYS A 18 -7.75 1.69 -13.67
N ILE A 19 -8.90 1.11 -13.37
CA ILE A 19 -9.30 0.71 -12.01
C ILE A 19 -8.26 -0.27 -11.43
N ASP A 20 -7.85 -0.03 -10.20
CA ASP A 20 -6.82 -0.77 -9.47
C ASP A 20 -7.39 -2.00 -8.74
N GLU A 21 -7.80 -3.03 -9.48
CA GLU A 21 -8.61 -4.16 -8.97
C GLU A 21 -8.13 -4.82 -7.66
N GLU A 22 -6.83 -4.70 -7.34
CA GLU A 22 -6.19 -5.25 -6.15
C GLU A 22 -6.53 -4.48 -4.86
N HIS A 23 -6.84 -3.18 -4.97
CA HIS A 23 -6.96 -2.27 -3.83
C HIS A 23 -8.39 -1.77 -3.53
N HIS A 24 -9.45 -2.40 -4.07
CA HIS A 24 -10.88 -2.01 -3.85
C HIS A 24 -11.57 -2.78 -2.72
N ILE A 25 -10.86 -3.08 -1.64
CA ILE A 25 -11.43 -3.93 -0.58
C ILE A 25 -12.43 -3.13 0.26
N PRO A 26 -13.62 -3.67 0.56
CA PRO A 26 -14.54 -3.03 1.49
C PRO A 26 -13.88 -2.72 2.83
N HIS A 27 -14.18 -1.53 3.35
CA HIS A 27 -13.66 -0.92 4.56
C HIS A 27 -12.20 -0.47 4.50
N SER A 28 -11.60 -0.37 3.30
CA SER A 28 -10.27 0.22 3.14
C SER A 28 -10.23 1.70 3.52
N GLU A 29 -9.04 2.17 3.93
CA GLU A 29 -8.75 3.60 4.04
C GLU A 29 -7.77 4.01 2.94
N PHE A 30 -8.10 5.08 2.23
CA PHE A 30 -7.23 5.70 1.24
C PHE A 30 -6.82 7.08 1.71
N THR A 31 -5.52 7.37 1.74
CA THR A 31 -5.00 8.71 1.99
C THR A 31 -4.37 9.24 0.71
N PHE A 32 -4.92 10.34 0.20
CA PHE A 32 -4.45 11.01 -0.99
C PHE A 32 -3.39 12.02 -0.61
N GLY A 33 -2.30 12.05 -1.39
CA GLY A 33 -1.28 13.07 -1.28
C GLY A 33 -1.78 14.46 -1.68
N ASP A 34 -0.85 15.38 -1.80
CA ASP A 34 -1.10 16.77 -2.22
C ASP A 34 -1.86 16.81 -3.56
N LEU A 35 -2.99 17.53 -3.61
CA LEU A 35 -3.84 17.62 -4.79
C LEU A 35 -3.51 18.83 -5.68
N HIS A 36 -2.71 19.80 -5.23
CA HIS A 36 -2.37 21.04 -5.94
C HIS A 36 -3.58 21.82 -6.47
N GLY A 37 -4.74 21.72 -5.82
CA GLY A 37 -6.01 22.29 -6.27
C GLY A 37 -6.52 21.70 -7.59
N ASN A 38 -5.98 20.56 -8.04
CA ASN A 38 -6.27 19.98 -9.34
C ASN A 38 -7.47 19.03 -9.28
N THR A 39 -8.62 19.51 -9.73
CA THR A 39 -9.88 18.74 -9.73
C THR A 39 -9.80 17.45 -10.55
N ILE A 40 -9.10 17.46 -11.69
CA ILE A 40 -8.99 16.28 -12.56
C ILE A 40 -8.12 15.22 -11.90
N LYS A 41 -7.04 15.61 -11.21
CA LYS A 41 -6.25 14.69 -10.38
C LYS A 41 -7.11 14.05 -9.30
N PHE A 42 -7.90 14.85 -8.58
CA PHE A 42 -8.79 14.33 -7.55
C PHE A 42 -9.77 13.30 -8.13
N LEU A 43 -10.43 13.63 -9.24
CA LEU A 43 -11.35 12.73 -9.93
C LEU A 43 -10.65 11.46 -10.45
N PHE A 44 -9.46 11.59 -11.02
CA PHE A 44 -8.67 10.46 -11.50
C PHE A 44 -8.40 9.46 -10.38
N ILE A 45 -7.95 9.94 -9.21
CA ILE A 45 -7.66 9.08 -8.05
C ILE A 45 -8.95 8.37 -7.61
N LEU A 46 -10.07 9.08 -7.52
CA LEU A 46 -11.36 8.51 -7.12
C LEU A 46 -11.82 7.38 -8.05
N ILE A 47 -11.66 7.53 -9.37
CA ILE A 47 -12.03 6.49 -10.35
C ILE A 47 -11.04 5.33 -10.28
N LYS A 48 -9.73 5.61 -10.25
CA LYS A 48 -8.67 4.59 -10.19
C LYS A 48 -8.85 3.69 -8.96
N GLN A 49 -9.23 4.28 -7.82
CA GLN A 49 -9.48 3.59 -6.56
C GLN A 49 -10.94 3.17 -6.39
N GLY A 50 -11.76 3.22 -7.46
CA GLY A 50 -13.10 2.62 -7.51
C GLY A 50 -14.06 3.18 -6.46
N ILE A 51 -13.70 4.35 -5.92
CA ILE A 51 -14.53 5.16 -5.05
C ILE A 51 -15.62 5.79 -5.91
N VAL A 52 -15.30 6.15 -7.16
CA VAL A 52 -16.27 6.59 -8.16
C VAL A 52 -16.43 5.52 -9.23
N SER A 53 -17.69 5.18 -9.51
CA SER A 53 -18.11 4.28 -10.59
C SER A 53 -19.12 4.98 -11.51
N ASP A 54 -19.40 4.38 -12.66
CA ASP A 54 -20.34 4.86 -13.70
C ASP A 54 -19.98 6.20 -14.36
N LEU A 55 -18.81 6.79 -14.05
CA LEU A 55 -18.24 7.87 -14.86
C LEU A 55 -17.38 7.25 -15.96
N ASN A 56 -17.93 7.18 -17.16
CA ASN A 56 -17.28 6.50 -18.28
C ASN A 56 -16.18 7.37 -18.93
N LYS A 57 -15.44 6.73 -19.84
CA LYS A 57 -14.35 7.35 -20.59
C LYS A 57 -14.77 8.64 -21.29
N ASP A 58 -15.92 8.65 -21.97
CA ASP A 58 -16.40 9.80 -22.73
C ASP A 58 -16.74 10.98 -21.81
N GLN A 59 -17.39 10.72 -20.68
CA GLN A 59 -17.69 11.75 -19.67
C GLN A 59 -16.41 12.34 -19.07
N TYR A 60 -15.43 11.50 -18.73
CA TYR A 60 -14.12 11.98 -18.28
C TYR A 60 -13.46 12.91 -19.31
N PHE A 61 -13.47 12.51 -20.58
CA PHE A 61 -12.91 13.31 -21.67
C PHE A 61 -13.70 14.58 -21.98
N LYS A 62 -14.99 14.67 -21.62
CA LYS A 62 -15.76 15.92 -21.66
C LYS A 62 -15.38 16.90 -20.55
N LEU A 63 -15.03 16.39 -19.36
CA LEU A 63 -14.62 17.24 -18.23
C LEU A 63 -13.26 17.92 -18.47
N LEU A 64 -12.32 17.25 -19.13
CA LEU A 64 -10.97 17.78 -19.39
C LEU A 64 -10.96 19.14 -20.13
N PRO A 65 -11.63 19.31 -21.29
CA PRO A 65 -11.65 20.60 -21.98
C PRO A 65 -12.38 21.67 -21.19
N ILE A 66 -13.41 21.33 -20.41
CA ILE A 66 -14.08 22.29 -19.51
C ILE A 66 -13.11 22.76 -18.43
N TYR A 67 -12.45 21.82 -17.74
CA TYR A 67 -11.49 22.11 -16.69
C TYR A 67 -10.31 22.95 -17.19
N ASN A 68 -9.78 22.66 -18.39
CA ASN A 68 -8.65 23.36 -18.98
C ASN A 68 -9.02 24.67 -19.69
N LYS A 69 -10.32 24.97 -19.84
CA LYS A 69 -10.76 26.22 -20.44
C LYS A 69 -10.34 27.39 -19.56
N SER A 70 -9.85 28.48 -20.17
CA SER A 70 -9.60 29.70 -19.41
C SER A 70 -10.88 30.15 -18.71
N THR A 71 -10.81 30.57 -17.46
CA THR A 71 -11.96 31.06 -16.70
C THR A 71 -12.70 32.21 -17.40
N ARG A 72 -11.99 32.99 -18.21
CA ARG A 72 -12.59 34.06 -19.04
C ARG A 72 -13.48 33.50 -20.15
N GLN A 73 -13.22 32.29 -20.62
CA GLN A 73 -13.95 31.60 -21.68
C GLN A 73 -15.02 30.62 -21.16
N LEU A 74 -14.99 30.23 -19.88
CA LEU A 74 -16.06 29.43 -19.28
C LEU A 74 -17.43 30.11 -19.42
N THR A 75 -18.44 29.33 -19.81
CA THR A 75 -19.84 29.74 -19.90
C THR A 75 -20.70 29.07 -18.81
N GLN A 76 -21.99 29.43 -18.75
CA GLN A 76 -22.92 28.78 -17.84
C GLN A 76 -23.16 27.32 -18.24
N GLU A 77 -23.19 27.04 -19.54
CA GLU A 77 -23.37 25.70 -20.11
C GLU A 77 -22.20 24.79 -19.74
N ASP A 78 -20.96 25.29 -19.80
CA ASP A 78 -19.78 24.54 -19.36
C ASP A 78 -19.89 24.12 -17.88
N ILE A 79 -20.29 25.06 -17.02
CA ILE A 79 -20.44 24.81 -15.59
C ILE A 79 -21.56 23.80 -15.34
N GLN A 80 -22.68 23.94 -16.05
CA GLN A 80 -23.81 23.02 -15.93
C GLN A 80 -23.45 21.62 -16.43
N GLU A 81 -22.76 21.49 -17.57
CA GLU A 81 -22.31 20.19 -18.09
C GLU A 81 -21.34 19.52 -17.10
N PHE A 82 -20.39 20.27 -16.54
CA PHE A 82 -19.50 19.74 -15.50
C PHE A 82 -20.31 19.22 -14.30
N LYS A 83 -21.25 20.03 -13.81
CA LYS A 83 -22.11 19.67 -12.67
C LYS A 83 -22.95 18.42 -12.97
N ASP A 84 -23.57 18.34 -14.13
CA ASP A 84 -24.43 17.21 -14.51
C ASP A 84 -23.64 15.90 -14.58
N ILE A 85 -22.43 15.93 -15.14
CA ILE A 85 -21.53 14.76 -15.18
C ILE A 85 -21.14 14.33 -13.77
N ILE A 86 -20.71 15.26 -12.90
CA ILE A 86 -20.34 14.93 -11.52
C ILE A 86 -21.53 14.39 -10.73
N GLN A 87 -22.72 14.97 -10.90
CA GLN A 87 -23.91 14.54 -10.17
C GLN A 87 -24.38 13.14 -10.59
N ALA A 88 -24.15 12.74 -11.85
CA ALA A 88 -24.49 11.43 -12.37
C ALA A 88 -23.58 10.29 -11.86
N MET A 89 -22.42 10.61 -11.29
CA MET A 89 -21.47 9.57 -10.84
C MET A 89 -22.04 8.75 -9.67
N LYS A 90 -21.62 7.49 -9.53
CA LYS A 90 -21.94 6.67 -8.35
C LYS A 90 -20.74 6.60 -7.42
N VAL A 91 -20.98 6.61 -6.11
CA VAL A 91 -19.92 6.59 -5.10
C VAL A 91 -19.98 5.30 -4.28
N ASN A 92 -18.85 4.61 -4.18
CA ASN A 92 -18.66 3.48 -3.29
C ASN A 92 -18.34 3.99 -1.88
N LYS A 93 -19.34 3.94 -1.01
CA LYS A 93 -19.22 4.38 0.40
C LYS A 93 -18.60 3.34 1.35
N ASN A 94 -18.20 2.17 0.86
CA ASN A 94 -17.59 1.12 1.67
C ASN A 94 -16.08 1.35 1.83
N CYS A 95 -15.63 2.58 1.98
CA CYS A 95 -14.25 2.94 2.22
C CYS A 95 -14.19 4.27 2.98
N PHE A 96 -13.01 4.62 3.44
CA PHE A 96 -12.71 5.91 4.06
C PHE A 96 -11.70 6.68 3.20
N VAL A 97 -11.94 7.96 2.97
CA VAL A 97 -11.05 8.82 2.18
C VAL A 97 -10.48 9.96 3.01
N ARG A 98 -9.16 10.08 3.02
CA ARG A 98 -8.43 11.17 3.68
C ARG A 98 -7.70 12.01 2.65
N LEU A 99 -7.95 13.31 2.62
CA LEU A 99 -7.17 14.26 1.83
C LEU A 99 -6.09 14.88 2.71
N ILE A 100 -4.82 14.74 2.33
CA ILE A 100 -3.70 15.30 3.13
C ILE A 100 -3.62 16.83 3.07
N GLY A 101 -4.37 17.47 2.16
CA GLY A 101 -4.47 18.91 2.02
C GLY A 101 -4.23 19.39 0.59
N ASP A 102 -4.16 20.72 0.44
CA ASP A 102 -3.91 21.43 -0.82
C ASP A 102 -4.93 21.08 -1.92
N GLU A 103 -6.15 20.75 -1.52
CA GLU A 103 -7.30 20.49 -2.40
C GLU A 103 -7.99 21.76 -2.90
N LEU A 104 -7.88 22.87 -2.16
CA LEU A 104 -8.39 24.20 -2.51
C LEU A 104 -7.33 25.28 -2.30
N GLY A 105 -7.47 26.42 -2.98
CA GLY A 105 -6.61 27.58 -2.75
C GLY A 105 -5.22 27.47 -3.35
N ASP A 106 -5.02 26.59 -4.33
CA ASP A 106 -3.73 26.22 -4.90
C ASP A 106 -3.66 26.53 -6.42
N ARG A 107 -2.76 25.89 -7.15
CA ARG A 107 -2.31 26.13 -8.53
C ARG A 107 -3.20 25.48 -9.59
N GLY A 108 -4.18 24.69 -9.20
CA GLY A 108 -5.16 24.12 -10.11
C GLY A 108 -6.03 25.17 -10.80
N ASN A 109 -6.96 24.72 -11.63
CA ASN A 109 -7.75 25.65 -12.45
C ASN A 109 -8.92 26.27 -11.71
N ASN A 110 -9.69 25.55 -10.90
CA ASN A 110 -10.88 26.15 -10.28
C ASN A 110 -11.36 25.39 -9.04
N ASP A 111 -11.33 26.05 -7.87
CA ASP A 111 -11.80 25.48 -6.61
C ASP A 111 -13.28 25.09 -6.63
N TYR A 112 -14.10 25.77 -7.44
CA TYR A 112 -15.52 25.45 -7.56
C TYR A 112 -15.75 24.02 -8.07
N PHE A 113 -14.94 23.57 -9.02
CA PHE A 113 -15.07 22.21 -9.55
C PHE A 113 -14.67 21.15 -8.53
N THR A 114 -13.65 21.42 -7.70
CA THR A 114 -13.31 20.54 -6.56
C THR A 114 -14.45 20.50 -5.54
N LEU A 115 -15.07 21.64 -5.22
CA LEU A 115 -16.23 21.71 -4.31
C LEU A 115 -17.44 20.91 -4.83
N LEU A 116 -17.67 20.84 -6.15
CA LEU A 116 -18.73 20.01 -6.74
C LEU A 116 -18.47 18.51 -6.53
N ILE A 117 -17.21 18.07 -6.64
CA ILE A 117 -16.85 16.68 -6.32
C ILE A 117 -17.10 16.41 -4.83
N LEU A 118 -16.61 17.28 -3.94
CA LEU A 118 -16.83 17.16 -2.50
C LEU A 118 -18.32 17.14 -2.14
N GLU A 119 -19.14 17.95 -2.82
CA GLU A 119 -20.60 17.94 -2.64
C GLU A 119 -21.19 16.58 -2.97
N LYS A 120 -20.80 16.00 -4.10
CA LYS A 120 -21.30 14.68 -4.50
C LYS A 120 -20.85 13.59 -3.52
N LEU A 121 -19.59 13.59 -3.08
CA LEU A 121 -19.10 12.65 -2.06
C LEU A 121 -19.88 12.78 -0.73
N HIS A 122 -20.19 14.01 -0.33
CA HIS A 122 -21.01 14.31 0.85
C HIS A 122 -22.46 13.81 0.69
N GLN A 123 -23.09 14.07 -0.46
CA GLN A 123 -24.47 13.63 -0.75
C GLN A 123 -24.61 12.11 -0.69
N GLU A 124 -23.59 11.38 -1.17
CA GLU A 124 -23.53 9.92 -1.12
C GLU A 124 -23.03 9.37 0.23
N GLN A 125 -22.79 10.26 1.21
CA GLN A 125 -22.38 9.94 2.58
C GLN A 125 -21.09 9.12 2.64
N LEU A 126 -20.13 9.40 1.75
CA LEU A 126 -18.79 8.81 1.81
C LEU A 126 -18.11 9.24 3.13
N PRO A 127 -17.62 8.29 3.96
CA PRO A 127 -16.76 8.61 5.09
C PRO A 127 -15.47 9.27 4.60
N MET A 128 -15.26 10.52 4.98
CA MET A 128 -14.07 11.24 4.56
C MET A 128 -13.59 12.25 5.59
N GLU A 129 -12.37 12.72 5.42
CA GLU A 129 -11.82 13.89 6.12
C GLU A 129 -10.78 14.61 5.26
N ILE A 130 -10.54 15.88 5.61
CA ILE A 130 -9.62 16.77 4.92
C ILE A 130 -8.70 17.38 5.98
N LEU A 131 -7.39 17.16 5.85
CA LEU A 131 -6.44 17.84 6.71
C LEU A 131 -6.29 19.28 6.28
N ILE A 132 -6.32 20.20 7.24
CA ILE A 132 -6.04 21.60 6.97
C ILE A 132 -4.63 21.75 6.40
N SER A 133 -4.51 22.52 5.33
CA SER A 133 -3.23 22.90 4.73
C SER A 133 -3.05 24.41 4.72
N ASN A 134 -1.90 24.88 4.24
CA ASN A 134 -1.67 26.30 4.05
C ASN A 134 -2.56 26.88 2.95
N HIS A 135 -2.80 26.14 1.86
CA HIS A 135 -3.70 26.59 0.80
C HIS A 135 -5.18 26.52 1.22
N GLY A 136 -5.60 25.45 1.90
CA GLY A 136 -6.96 25.36 2.47
C GLY A 136 -7.24 26.44 3.51
N ALA A 137 -6.24 26.81 4.32
CA ALA A 137 -6.32 27.94 5.24
C ALA A 137 -6.50 29.29 4.53
N GLU A 138 -5.76 29.54 3.45
CA GLU A 138 -5.91 30.75 2.64
C GLU A 138 -7.33 30.83 2.05
N PHE A 139 -7.84 29.72 1.49
CA PHE A 139 -9.21 29.62 1.00
C PHE A 139 -10.24 30.02 2.09
N LEU A 140 -10.13 29.45 3.30
CA LEU A 140 -11.01 29.78 4.42
C LEU A 140 -10.87 31.23 4.89
N GLY A 141 -9.65 31.77 4.91
CA GLY A 141 -9.40 33.17 5.26
C GLY A 141 -10.09 34.14 4.30
N ARG A 142 -10.06 33.84 3.00
CA ARG A 142 -10.77 34.65 1.98
C ARG A 142 -12.28 34.48 2.04
N TYR A 143 -12.75 33.26 2.33
CA TYR A 143 -14.15 32.98 2.55
C TYR A 143 -14.71 33.78 3.75
N ALA A 144 -14.01 33.77 4.88
CA ALA A 144 -14.44 34.41 6.13
C ALA A 144 -14.55 35.94 6.02
N ASN A 145 -13.66 36.59 5.29
CA ASN A 145 -13.52 38.04 5.29
C ASN A 145 -14.57 38.79 4.45
N SER A 146 -15.57 38.12 3.86
CA SER A 146 -16.57 38.72 2.94
C SER A 146 -16.00 39.48 1.73
N GLN A 147 -14.66 39.50 1.57
CA GLN A 147 -13.91 40.23 0.55
C GLN A 147 -13.90 39.51 -0.81
N LYS A 148 -15.01 38.87 -1.19
CA LYS A 148 -15.25 38.33 -2.55
C LYS A 148 -14.11 37.45 -3.12
N PHE A 149 -13.51 36.58 -2.30
CA PHE A 149 -12.45 35.66 -2.77
C PHE A 149 -11.28 36.37 -3.49
N GLN A 150 -10.99 37.63 -3.15
CA GLN A 150 -9.91 38.38 -3.80
C GLN A 150 -8.56 37.69 -3.53
N PRO A 151 -7.71 37.52 -4.55
CA PRO A 151 -6.47 36.76 -4.45
C PRO A 151 -5.50 37.38 -3.43
N SER A 152 -4.61 36.54 -2.90
CA SER A 152 -3.38 37.04 -2.27
C SER A 152 -2.44 37.62 -3.33
N ILE A 153 -1.35 38.27 -2.90
CA ILE A 153 -0.40 38.93 -3.80
C ILE A 153 0.28 37.95 -4.77
N ILE A 154 0.28 36.63 -4.49
CA ILE A 154 0.92 35.61 -5.34
C ILE A 154 -0.17 34.76 -6.02
N VAL A 155 -0.66 35.27 -7.15
CA VAL A 155 -1.75 34.66 -7.94
C VAL A 155 -1.34 33.28 -8.45
N GLU A 156 -0.07 33.08 -8.79
CA GLU A 156 0.44 31.85 -9.38
C GLU A 156 0.35 30.65 -8.44
N GLN A 157 0.31 30.88 -7.12
CA GLN A 157 0.23 29.81 -6.10
C GLN A 157 -1.22 29.59 -5.63
N THR A 158 -2.17 30.39 -6.10
CA THR A 158 -3.58 30.42 -5.64
C THR A 158 -4.56 30.59 -6.80
N SER A 159 -4.17 30.12 -8.00
CA SER A 159 -4.92 30.36 -9.24
C SER A 159 -6.34 29.78 -9.20
N SER A 160 -6.51 28.61 -8.60
CA SER A 160 -7.80 27.93 -8.45
C SER A 160 -8.84 28.80 -7.72
N LEU A 161 -8.41 29.43 -6.63
CA LEU A 161 -9.18 30.40 -5.84
C LEU A 161 -9.43 31.69 -6.61
N HIS A 162 -8.42 32.23 -7.31
CA HIS A 162 -8.60 33.42 -8.14
C HIS A 162 -9.65 33.21 -9.25
N ASN A 163 -9.69 32.01 -9.79
CA ASN A 163 -10.63 31.63 -10.83
C ASN A 163 -12.07 31.54 -10.30
N VAL A 164 -12.29 31.15 -9.04
CA VAL A 164 -13.61 31.29 -8.40
C VAL A 164 -14.04 32.76 -8.33
N ALA A 165 -13.16 33.66 -7.91
CA ALA A 165 -13.46 35.09 -7.88
C ALA A 165 -13.81 35.65 -9.27
N THR A 166 -13.10 35.17 -10.30
CA THR A 166 -13.38 35.53 -11.70
C THR A 166 -14.77 35.06 -12.14
N LEU A 167 -15.17 33.82 -11.81
CA LEU A 167 -16.52 33.32 -12.13
C LEU A 167 -17.63 34.11 -11.42
N ILE A 168 -17.40 34.50 -10.16
CA ILE A 168 -18.32 35.35 -9.40
C ILE A 168 -18.45 36.74 -10.06
N ASN A 169 -17.34 37.35 -10.46
CA ASN A 169 -17.37 38.66 -11.14
C ASN A 169 -18.08 38.59 -12.50
N LYS A 170 -17.98 37.46 -13.20
CA LYS A 170 -18.74 37.18 -14.44
C LYS A 170 -20.21 36.83 -14.20
N LYS A 171 -20.67 36.77 -12.94
CA LYS A 171 -22.03 36.34 -12.54
C LYS A 171 -22.37 34.91 -12.99
N LEU A 172 -21.36 34.08 -13.22
CA LEU A 172 -21.54 32.64 -13.50
C LEU A 172 -21.72 31.84 -12.20
N LEU A 173 -21.24 32.38 -11.08
CA LEU A 173 -21.43 31.87 -9.73
C LEU A 173 -21.87 32.99 -8.81
N SER A 174 -22.53 32.64 -7.72
CA SER A 174 -22.78 33.58 -6.62
C SER A 174 -21.85 33.30 -5.44
N VAL A 175 -21.55 34.34 -4.66
CA VAL A 175 -20.81 34.19 -3.38
C VAL A 175 -21.56 33.24 -2.44
N GLN A 176 -22.90 33.31 -2.44
CA GLN A 176 -23.75 32.47 -1.61
C GLN A 176 -23.66 31.00 -2.00
N GLU A 177 -23.62 30.69 -3.30
CA GLU A 177 -23.46 29.32 -3.79
C GLU A 177 -22.14 28.69 -3.33
N VAL A 178 -21.01 29.39 -3.55
CA VAL A 178 -19.70 28.92 -3.08
C VAL A 178 -19.69 28.81 -1.55
N GLY A 179 -20.25 29.80 -0.85
CA GLY A 179 -20.31 29.77 0.61
C GLY A 179 -21.17 28.65 1.19
N ASN A 180 -22.26 28.28 0.51
CA ASN A 180 -23.10 27.15 0.87
C ASN A 180 -22.32 25.84 0.71
N LEU A 181 -21.60 25.66 -0.41
CA LEU A 181 -20.74 24.50 -0.60
C LEU A 181 -19.65 24.45 0.49
N THR A 182 -18.93 25.54 0.72
CA THR A 182 -17.89 25.59 1.77
C THR A 182 -18.42 25.17 3.14
N ASN A 183 -19.57 25.71 3.57
CA ASN A 183 -20.14 25.38 4.88
C ASN A 183 -20.70 23.96 4.96
N LYS A 184 -21.31 23.47 3.87
CA LYS A 184 -21.99 22.18 3.85
C LYS A 184 -21.05 21.00 3.61
N VAL A 185 -20.05 21.17 2.73
CA VAL A 185 -19.29 20.05 2.15
C VAL A 185 -17.79 20.12 2.41
N TYR A 186 -17.26 21.26 2.83
CA TYR A 186 -15.83 21.40 3.10
C TYR A 186 -15.54 21.46 4.61
N LYS A 187 -16.04 22.48 5.29
CA LYS A 187 -15.80 22.71 6.73
C LYS A 187 -16.12 21.52 7.65
N PRO A 188 -17.19 20.75 7.44
CA PRO A 188 -17.52 19.63 8.33
C PRO A 188 -16.45 18.53 8.37
N TYR A 189 -15.66 18.43 7.31
CA TYR A 189 -14.66 17.38 7.12
C TYR A 189 -13.25 17.82 7.52
N LEU A 190 -13.05 19.08 7.88
CA LEU A 190 -11.72 19.60 8.23
C LEU A 190 -11.23 19.05 9.57
N LYS A 191 -9.95 18.67 9.59
CA LYS A 191 -9.18 18.26 10.77
C LYS A 191 -7.86 19.00 10.82
N ALA A 192 -7.36 19.28 12.02
CA ALA A 192 -6.00 19.81 12.19
C ALA A 192 -4.96 18.70 11.95
N ILE A 193 -5.17 17.57 12.63
CA ILE A 193 -4.31 16.39 12.62
C ILE A 193 -5.26 15.19 12.63
N SER A 194 -4.96 14.12 11.91
CA SER A 194 -5.74 12.88 12.00
C SER A 194 -4.88 11.71 12.47
N TYR A 195 -5.52 10.59 12.77
CA TYR A 195 -4.86 9.35 13.12
C TYR A 195 -5.65 8.12 12.67
N SER A 196 -4.95 6.99 12.62
CA SER A 196 -5.54 5.65 12.62
C SER A 196 -4.85 4.80 13.69
N LEU A 197 -5.61 3.95 14.38
CA LEU A 197 -5.11 3.06 15.44
C LEU A 197 -5.11 1.61 14.96
N SER A 198 -4.09 0.85 15.36
CA SER A 198 -4.16 -0.60 15.22
C SER A 198 -5.24 -1.20 16.11
N GLU A 199 -5.70 -2.38 15.75
CA GLU A 199 -6.72 -3.12 16.50
C GLU A 199 -6.31 -3.36 17.96
N ASP A 200 -5.03 -3.65 18.20
CA ASP A 200 -4.46 -3.83 19.55
C ASP A 200 -4.09 -2.52 20.26
N LYS A 201 -4.28 -1.37 19.59
CA LYS A 201 -3.97 -0.02 20.07
C LYS A 201 -2.52 0.19 20.52
N ASN A 202 -1.58 -0.59 20.00
CA ASN A 202 -0.14 -0.43 20.25
C ASN A 202 0.60 0.27 19.09
N GLU A 203 -0.10 0.66 18.04
CA GLU A 203 0.43 1.39 16.90
C GLU A 203 -0.54 2.53 16.54
N ILE A 204 -0.01 3.73 16.32
CA ILE A 204 -0.75 4.88 15.82
C ILE A 204 -0.07 5.43 14.56
N SER A 205 -0.86 5.64 13.52
CA SER A 205 -0.45 6.35 12.32
C SER A 205 -0.99 7.77 12.42
N ILE A 206 -0.12 8.78 12.43
CA ILE A 206 -0.48 10.20 12.53
C ILE A 206 -0.44 10.81 11.13
N TYR A 207 -1.51 11.49 10.75
CA TYR A 207 -1.64 12.17 9.46
C TYR A 207 -1.66 13.68 9.64
N SER A 208 -0.82 14.38 8.88
CA SER A 208 -0.74 15.84 8.87
C SER A 208 -0.45 16.35 7.47
N HIS A 209 -0.78 17.61 7.19
CA HIS A 209 -0.46 18.21 5.90
C HIS A 209 1.06 18.33 5.68
N ALA A 210 1.74 19.01 6.62
CA ALA A 210 3.19 19.14 6.64
C ALA A 210 3.84 18.13 7.62
N PRO A 211 5.16 17.88 7.53
CA PRO A 211 5.88 17.06 8.50
C PRO A 211 5.76 17.59 9.93
N ILE A 212 5.28 16.75 10.85
CA ILE A 212 5.19 17.05 12.29
C ILE A 212 5.76 15.91 13.14
N ALA A 213 6.02 16.19 14.41
CA ALA A 213 6.36 15.20 15.43
C ALA A 213 5.29 15.16 16.53
N ILE A 214 5.39 14.20 17.46
CA ILE A 214 4.50 14.13 18.64
C ILE A 214 4.61 15.40 19.49
N SER A 215 5.80 16.00 19.58
CA SER A 215 6.01 17.29 20.25
C SER A 215 5.15 18.41 19.62
N THR A 216 4.90 18.37 18.31
CA THR A 216 4.00 19.32 17.63
C THR A 216 2.56 19.12 18.09
N VAL A 217 2.09 17.88 18.24
CA VAL A 217 0.75 17.58 18.77
C VAL A 217 0.56 18.19 20.16
N LYS A 218 1.59 18.09 21.02
CA LYS A 218 1.60 18.73 22.35
C LYS A 218 1.51 20.24 22.28
N LEU A 219 2.24 20.88 21.38
CA LEU A 219 2.18 22.33 21.19
C LEU A 219 0.78 22.77 20.73
N VAL A 220 0.15 22.04 19.81
CA VAL A 220 -1.22 22.34 19.35
C VAL A 220 -2.24 22.12 20.47
N ALA A 221 -2.11 21.05 21.25
CA ALA A 221 -2.96 20.83 22.42
C ALA A 221 -2.87 21.99 23.40
N ASN A 222 -1.65 22.47 23.70
CA ASN A 222 -1.45 23.65 24.55
C ASN A 222 -2.06 24.92 23.95
N GLN A 223 -1.94 25.15 22.63
CA GLN A 223 -2.55 26.29 21.95
C GLN A 223 -4.08 26.31 22.16
N PHE A 224 -4.73 25.16 22.10
CA PHE A 224 -6.18 25.04 22.31
C PHE A 224 -6.59 24.78 23.77
N CYS A 225 -5.65 24.90 24.72
CA CYS A 225 -5.90 24.61 26.14
C CYS A 225 -6.48 23.20 26.39
N VAL A 226 -6.09 22.23 25.56
CA VAL A 226 -6.46 20.81 25.67
C VAL A 226 -5.44 20.11 26.56
N ALA A 227 -5.91 19.34 27.54
CA ALA A 227 -5.05 18.47 28.33
C ALA A 227 -4.39 17.42 27.43
N TYR A 228 -3.06 17.43 27.40
CA TYR A 228 -2.25 16.53 26.57
C TYR A 228 -1.91 15.24 27.32
N GLU A 229 -2.27 14.10 26.74
CA GLU A 229 -1.92 12.76 27.21
C GLU A 229 -1.43 11.91 26.04
N ASP A 230 -0.24 11.31 26.18
CA ASP A 230 0.39 10.43 25.18
C ASP A 230 1.04 9.20 25.83
N SER A 231 0.59 8.80 27.01
CA SER A 231 1.11 7.62 27.72
C SER A 231 0.77 6.29 27.02
N SER A 232 -0.09 6.33 25.99
CA SER A 232 -0.38 5.23 25.07
C SER A 232 -0.91 5.80 23.75
N ALA A 233 -0.90 5.00 22.68
CA ALA A 233 -1.47 5.40 21.39
C ALA A 233 -2.95 5.82 21.50
N GLU A 234 -3.74 5.11 22.32
CA GLU A 234 -5.14 5.48 22.57
C GLU A 234 -5.28 6.84 23.29
N LYS A 235 -4.40 7.14 24.24
CA LYS A 235 -4.40 8.44 24.92
C LYS A 235 -4.00 9.58 23.98
N LEU A 236 -3.00 9.35 23.12
CA LEU A 236 -2.62 10.31 22.09
C LEU A 236 -3.77 10.55 21.10
N ALA A 237 -4.45 9.49 20.65
CA ALA A 237 -5.65 9.58 19.83
C ALA A 237 -6.75 10.43 20.48
N GLN A 238 -7.07 10.19 21.76
CA GLN A 238 -8.04 11.00 22.51
C GLN A 238 -7.62 12.48 22.62
N THR A 239 -6.32 12.75 22.74
CA THR A 239 -5.79 14.12 22.71
C THR A 239 -6.03 14.76 21.34
N ILE A 240 -5.76 14.05 20.24
CA ILE A 240 -6.02 14.53 18.87
C ILE A 240 -7.51 14.79 18.65
N ASP A 241 -8.40 13.94 19.16
CA ASP A 241 -9.86 14.15 19.07
C ASP A 241 -10.30 15.45 19.76
N LYS A 242 -9.78 15.71 20.97
CA LYS A 242 -10.04 16.96 21.70
C LYS A 242 -9.48 18.18 20.96
N VAL A 243 -8.28 18.09 20.40
CA VAL A 243 -7.69 19.12 19.54
C VAL A 243 -8.58 19.42 18.35
N ASN A 244 -9.07 18.39 17.66
CA ASN A 244 -9.96 18.54 16.51
C ASN A 244 -11.32 19.12 16.89
N ALA A 245 -11.83 18.84 18.09
CA ALA A 245 -13.06 19.46 18.58
C ALA A 245 -12.91 20.97 18.76
N GLU A 246 -11.80 21.44 19.34
CA GLU A 246 -11.50 22.88 19.47
C GLU A 246 -11.22 23.53 18.10
N PHE A 247 -10.42 22.88 17.26
CA PHE A 247 -10.18 23.31 15.89
C PHE A 247 -11.50 23.49 15.11
N LYS A 248 -12.44 22.53 15.24
CA LYS A 248 -13.75 22.61 14.59
C LYS A 248 -14.55 23.84 15.04
N ARG A 249 -14.48 24.23 16.32
CA ARG A 249 -15.12 25.48 16.80
C ARG A 249 -14.54 26.70 16.10
N HIS A 250 -13.23 26.76 15.88
CA HIS A 250 -12.61 27.84 15.12
C HIS A 250 -13.00 27.85 13.64
N VAL A 251 -13.12 26.68 13.02
CA VAL A 251 -13.60 26.54 11.63
C VAL A 251 -15.06 27.03 11.50
N ASP A 252 -15.93 26.63 12.42
CA ASP A 252 -17.35 27.00 12.40
C ASP A 252 -17.54 28.49 12.67
N ALA A 253 -16.75 29.06 13.58
CA ALA A 253 -16.75 30.47 13.89
C ALA A 253 -16.01 31.34 12.85
N ASN A 254 -15.44 30.76 11.78
CA ASN A 254 -14.62 31.48 10.80
C ASN A 254 -13.40 32.21 11.42
N THR A 255 -12.86 31.71 12.52
CA THR A 255 -11.73 32.33 13.24
C THR A 255 -10.40 31.62 13.02
N ILE A 256 -10.35 30.61 12.15
CA ILE A 256 -9.15 29.78 11.98
C ILE A 256 -7.93 30.57 11.52
N SER A 257 -8.11 31.62 10.72
CA SER A 257 -7.01 32.49 10.28
C SER A 257 -6.25 33.12 11.46
N SER A 258 -6.93 33.43 12.57
CA SER A 258 -6.30 33.93 13.80
C SER A 258 -5.42 32.88 14.49
N GLN A 259 -5.68 31.59 14.27
CA GLN A 259 -4.95 30.48 14.86
C GLN A 259 -3.73 30.05 14.04
N LEU A 260 -3.55 30.64 12.86
CA LEU A 260 -2.52 30.30 11.88
C LEU A 260 -1.47 31.40 11.73
N GLN A 261 -1.32 32.28 12.71
CA GLN A 261 -0.22 33.24 12.72
C GLN A 261 1.12 32.47 12.79
N LYS A 262 2.19 33.04 12.21
CA LYS A 262 3.49 32.36 12.04
C LYS A 262 4.10 31.77 13.32
N ASN A 263 3.78 32.34 14.47
CA ASN A 263 4.23 31.93 15.80
C ASN A 263 3.31 30.91 16.49
N HIS A 264 2.18 30.54 15.88
CA HIS A 264 1.24 29.59 16.47
C HIS A 264 1.61 28.14 16.11
N PRO A 265 1.47 27.19 17.04
CA PRO A 265 1.69 25.77 16.78
C PRO A 265 0.94 25.21 15.56
N LEU A 266 -0.30 25.65 15.31
CA LEU A 266 -1.05 25.18 14.15
C LEU A 266 -0.42 25.62 12.81
N HIS A 267 0.32 26.73 12.76
CA HIS A 267 1.09 27.11 11.59
C HIS A 267 2.18 26.07 11.27
N ILE A 268 2.79 25.43 12.27
CA ILE A 268 3.77 24.35 12.06
C ILE A 268 3.12 23.17 11.34
N VAL A 269 1.89 22.79 11.72
CA VAL A 269 1.14 21.67 11.12
C VAL A 269 0.91 21.84 9.62
N ILE A 270 0.82 23.09 9.14
CA ILE A 270 0.51 23.40 7.74
C ILE A 270 1.68 23.95 6.91
N TRP A 271 2.75 24.43 7.55
CA TRP A 271 3.88 25.08 6.85
C TRP A 271 5.24 24.45 7.12
N SER A 272 5.36 23.52 8.06
CA SER A 272 6.66 22.93 8.40
C SER A 272 7.31 22.36 7.14
N ARG A 273 8.58 22.72 6.94
CA ARG A 273 9.48 22.04 6.01
C ARG A 273 10.71 21.51 6.74
N ASP A 274 10.65 21.52 8.07
CA ASP A 274 11.72 21.03 8.91
C ASP A 274 11.73 19.50 8.84
N LEU A 275 12.82 18.96 8.30
CA LEU A 275 12.98 17.53 8.14
C LEU A 275 13.79 16.93 9.31
N ASP A 276 14.44 17.77 10.13
CA ASP A 276 15.25 17.42 11.30
C ASP A 276 14.44 17.42 12.61
N ILE A 277 13.17 17.04 12.50
CA ILE A 277 12.25 16.88 13.62
C ILE A 277 12.31 15.44 14.18
N ASP A 278 12.35 15.32 15.52
CA ASP A 278 12.44 14.03 16.21
C ASP A 278 11.15 13.20 16.03
N ARG A 279 11.16 12.33 15.02
CA ARG A 279 10.08 11.38 14.68
C ARG A 279 10.55 9.96 14.92
N LYS A 280 10.57 9.53 16.17
CA LYS A 280 10.89 8.14 16.52
C LYS A 280 9.77 7.21 16.08
N SER A 281 10.12 6.02 15.59
CA SER A 281 9.18 4.94 15.26
C SER A 281 8.55 4.29 16.51
N GLN A 282 9.09 4.59 17.68
CA GLN A 282 8.59 4.16 18.98
C GLN A 282 8.53 5.37 19.92
N HIS A 283 7.40 5.55 20.58
CA HIS A 283 7.17 6.55 21.62
C HIS A 283 6.58 5.85 22.83
N GLU A 284 7.20 6.03 24.00
CA GLU A 284 6.87 5.26 25.20
C GLU A 284 6.85 3.74 24.90
N ASN A 285 5.68 3.10 25.03
CA ASN A 285 5.44 1.68 24.82
C ASN A 285 4.65 1.36 23.53
N TYR A 286 4.53 2.30 22.58
CA TYR A 286 3.78 2.09 21.33
C TYR A 286 4.55 2.56 20.08
N HIS A 287 4.13 2.05 18.93
CA HIS A 287 4.70 2.37 17.62
C HIS A 287 4.00 3.58 16.98
N VAL A 288 4.77 4.39 16.25
CA VAL A 288 4.26 5.61 15.61
C VAL A 288 4.70 5.68 14.16
N ASN A 289 3.74 5.87 13.26
CA ASN A 289 3.99 6.22 11.87
C ASN A 289 3.59 7.69 11.62
N PHE A 290 4.31 8.38 10.75
CA PHE A 290 4.02 9.75 10.33
C PHE A 290 3.75 9.76 8.83
N ILE A 291 2.55 10.18 8.44
CA ILE A 291 2.11 10.25 7.04
C ILE A 291 1.81 11.72 6.73
N HIS A 292 2.48 12.28 5.72
CA HIS A 292 2.31 13.68 5.36
C HIS A 292 2.50 13.92 3.86
N GLY A 293 2.16 15.13 3.42
CA GLY A 293 2.45 15.63 2.07
C GLY A 293 3.62 16.60 2.09
N HIS A 294 3.31 17.89 2.17
CA HIS A 294 4.11 19.09 1.89
C HIS A 294 5.56 19.12 2.44
N THR A 295 6.53 18.50 1.75
CA THR A 295 7.96 18.59 2.13
C THR A 295 8.84 19.31 1.11
N GLY A 296 8.40 19.43 -0.14
CA GLY A 296 9.20 19.97 -1.25
C GLY A 296 10.40 19.11 -1.68
N ASN A 297 10.76 18.07 -0.91
CA ASN A 297 11.84 17.13 -1.21
C ASN A 297 11.35 15.69 -1.04
N GLU A 298 11.19 14.98 -2.16
CA GLU A 298 10.66 13.60 -2.17
C GLU A 298 11.67 12.58 -1.62
N GLY A 299 12.99 12.85 -1.68
CA GLY A 299 14.03 11.86 -1.39
C GLY A 299 14.59 11.84 0.03
N TYR A 300 14.15 12.73 0.93
CA TYR A 300 14.83 12.92 2.22
C TYR A 300 14.64 11.74 3.20
N TYR A 301 13.55 10.98 3.11
CA TYR A 301 13.23 9.92 4.08
C TYR A 301 13.59 8.50 3.62
N ASN A 302 14.44 8.37 2.60
CA ASN A 302 14.86 7.08 2.09
C ASN A 302 15.45 6.22 3.23
N GLY A 303 14.74 5.14 3.58
CA GLY A 303 15.13 4.18 4.63
C GLY A 303 14.33 4.25 5.93
N LEU A 304 13.51 5.28 6.16
CA LEU A 304 12.65 5.38 7.35
C LEU A 304 11.23 4.91 7.02
N THR A 305 10.95 3.64 7.29
CA THR A 305 9.67 2.99 6.91
C THR A 305 8.45 3.49 7.68
N HIS A 306 8.65 4.16 8.82
CA HIS A 306 7.60 4.76 9.63
C HIS A 306 7.31 6.22 9.25
N ILE A 307 8.01 6.78 8.25
CA ILE A 307 7.75 8.13 7.73
C ILE A 307 7.38 8.01 6.26
N ILE A 308 6.14 8.35 5.93
CA ILE A 308 5.58 8.20 4.59
C ILE A 308 5.27 9.58 4.02
N ASN A 309 5.96 9.91 2.93
CA ASN A 309 5.77 11.16 2.21
C ASN A 309 4.93 10.94 0.96
N LEU A 310 3.72 11.51 0.95
CA LEU A 310 2.77 11.47 -0.16
C LEU A 310 2.92 12.65 -1.12
N ASN A 311 3.93 13.50 -0.93
CA ASN A 311 4.22 14.59 -1.85
C ASN A 311 4.59 14.07 -3.24
N ASN A 312 4.06 14.75 -4.25
CA ASN A 312 4.38 14.51 -5.65
C ASN A 312 4.04 15.75 -6.48
N TYR A 313 4.78 16.00 -7.57
CA TYR A 313 4.51 17.10 -8.49
C TYR A 313 3.40 16.82 -9.52
N TRP A 314 2.82 15.61 -9.52
CA TRP A 314 1.82 15.24 -10.52
C TRP A 314 0.55 16.10 -10.36
N GLY A 315 0.06 16.66 -11.45
CA GLY A 315 -1.08 17.58 -11.45
C GLY A 315 -0.75 19.04 -11.12
N HIS A 316 0.51 19.36 -10.80
CA HIS A 316 1.00 20.73 -10.82
C HIS A 316 0.90 21.32 -12.25
N PRO A 317 0.69 22.64 -12.45
CA PRO A 317 0.73 23.24 -13.79
C PRO A 317 1.98 22.85 -14.58
N GLY A 318 1.78 22.29 -15.78
CA GLY A 318 2.84 21.76 -16.65
C GLY A 318 3.36 20.36 -16.29
N CYS A 319 2.75 19.69 -15.31
CA CYS A 319 3.12 18.35 -14.84
C CYS A 319 1.94 17.38 -14.95
N GLU A 320 1.40 17.20 -16.16
CA GLU A 320 0.21 16.36 -16.37
C GLU A 320 0.53 14.87 -16.38
N LYS A 321 1.82 14.54 -16.53
CA LYS A 321 2.38 13.21 -16.27
C LYS A 321 3.24 13.26 -15.01
N GLY A 322 3.15 12.24 -14.18
CA GLY A 322 3.98 12.18 -12.98
C GLY A 322 3.83 10.91 -12.17
N ARG A 323 4.31 10.98 -10.93
CA ARG A 323 4.20 9.91 -9.95
C ARG A 323 2.82 9.96 -9.29
N TYR A 324 2.03 8.93 -9.52
CA TYR A 324 0.84 8.65 -8.73
C TYR A 324 1.28 8.00 -7.42
N VAL A 325 0.84 8.53 -6.29
CA VAL A 325 1.13 7.97 -4.96
C VAL A 325 -0.09 8.13 -4.07
N ILE A 326 -0.51 7.02 -3.44
CA ILE A 326 -1.53 7.01 -2.39
C ILE A 326 -1.09 6.07 -1.28
N PHE A 327 -1.53 6.35 -0.06
CA PHE A 327 -1.36 5.44 1.06
C PHE A 327 -2.65 4.66 1.28
N TYR A 328 -2.55 3.33 1.20
CA TYR A 328 -3.65 2.39 1.34
C TYR A 328 -3.51 1.63 2.64
N MET A 329 -4.61 1.52 3.39
CA MET A 329 -4.66 0.68 4.58
C MET A 329 -5.78 -0.35 4.47
N ASN A 330 -5.41 -1.62 4.63
CA ASN A 330 -6.33 -2.74 4.58
C ASN A 330 -6.72 -3.16 6.01
N PRO A 331 -8.01 -3.10 6.38
CA PRO A 331 -8.45 -3.51 7.70
C PRO A 331 -8.35 -5.03 7.95
N LYS A 332 -8.37 -5.87 6.91
CA LYS A 332 -8.53 -7.33 7.04
C LYS A 332 -7.24 -8.12 7.28
N THR A 333 -6.09 -7.53 7.03
CA THR A 333 -4.79 -8.24 7.03
C THR A 333 -4.18 -8.44 8.41
N HIS A 334 -4.85 -8.01 9.49
CA HIS A 334 -4.35 -8.24 10.85
C HIS A 334 -4.39 -9.71 11.30
N GLY A 335 -5.22 -10.56 10.68
CA GLY A 335 -5.23 -12.00 10.94
C GLY A 335 -3.92 -12.72 10.57
N ASN A 336 -3.25 -12.29 9.49
CA ASN A 336 -2.06 -12.97 8.95
C ASN A 336 -0.73 -12.51 9.58
N ARG A 337 -0.70 -11.39 10.31
CA ARG A 337 0.54 -10.95 11.01
C ARG A 337 0.96 -11.89 12.13
N LYS A 338 0.05 -12.68 12.71
CA LYS A 338 0.44 -13.75 13.65
C LYS A 338 1.24 -14.85 12.94
N GLU A 339 0.90 -15.15 11.68
CA GLU A 339 1.62 -16.12 10.87
C GLU A 339 2.97 -15.57 10.42
N GLU A 340 3.04 -14.34 9.89
CA GLU A 340 4.31 -13.72 9.51
C GLU A 340 5.26 -13.51 10.69
N LYS A 341 4.74 -13.12 11.87
CA LYS A 341 5.52 -13.04 13.11
C LYS A 341 6.00 -14.42 13.55
N LEU A 342 5.14 -15.44 13.50
CA LEU A 342 5.53 -16.82 13.81
C LEU A 342 6.62 -17.33 12.85
N PHE A 343 6.50 -17.07 11.54
CA PHE A 343 7.53 -17.42 10.56
C PHE A 343 8.83 -16.64 10.77
N GLY A 344 8.76 -15.36 11.13
CA GLY A 344 9.91 -14.54 11.50
C GLY A 344 10.60 -15.03 12.77
N ASP A 345 9.84 -15.38 13.81
CA ASP A 345 10.35 -15.91 15.08
C ASP A 345 10.98 -17.30 14.90
N ILE A 346 10.38 -18.16 14.07
CA ILE A 346 10.95 -19.46 13.68
C ILE A 346 12.25 -19.26 12.90
N TYR A 347 12.28 -18.36 11.92
CA TYR A 347 13.47 -18.08 11.12
C TYR A 347 14.60 -17.51 11.99
N LYS A 348 14.28 -16.62 12.93
CA LYS A 348 15.23 -16.06 13.89
C LYS A 348 15.82 -17.13 14.81
N ALA A 349 14.97 -17.98 15.39
CA ALA A 349 15.38 -19.11 16.22
C ALA A 349 16.21 -20.16 15.46
N ILE A 350 16.04 -20.27 14.14
CA ILE A 350 16.85 -21.18 13.30
C ILE A 350 18.15 -20.51 12.82
N SER A 351 18.23 -19.17 12.81
CA SER A 351 19.38 -18.43 12.26
C SER A 351 20.40 -18.01 13.31
N ASP A 352 20.00 -17.78 14.57
CA ASP A 352 20.93 -17.52 15.66
C ASP A 352 21.57 -18.80 16.26
N GLU A 353 22.77 -18.64 16.82
CA GLU A 353 23.59 -19.74 17.38
C GLU A 353 22.88 -20.43 18.56
N GLU A 354 22.19 -19.66 19.40
CA GLU A 354 21.52 -20.14 20.61
C GLU A 354 20.31 -21.01 20.29
N GLY A 355 19.48 -20.59 19.33
CA GLY A 355 18.35 -21.36 18.84
C GLY A 355 18.77 -22.58 18.02
N LYS A 356 19.85 -22.50 17.23
CA LYS A 356 20.48 -23.67 16.60
C LYS A 356 20.95 -24.68 17.65
N ASN A 357 21.59 -24.22 18.72
CA ASN A 357 22.07 -25.08 19.80
C ASN A 357 20.91 -25.70 20.59
N THR A 358 19.84 -24.94 20.85
CA THR A 358 18.61 -25.43 21.49
C THR A 358 17.90 -26.50 20.65
N ILE A 359 17.78 -26.29 19.35
CA ILE A 359 17.19 -27.27 18.42
C ILE A 359 18.09 -28.53 18.35
N LYS A 360 19.41 -28.36 18.31
CA LYS A 360 20.38 -29.45 18.27
C LYS A 360 20.39 -30.27 19.57
N GLU A 361 20.31 -29.63 20.74
CA GLU A 361 20.20 -30.30 22.04
C GLU A 361 18.88 -31.05 22.20
N ASN A 362 17.77 -30.43 21.79
CA ASN A 362 16.46 -31.08 21.79
C ASN A 362 16.43 -32.26 20.81
N TYR A 363 17.07 -32.15 19.65
CA TYR A 363 17.22 -33.26 18.72
C TYR A 363 18.12 -34.39 19.25
N ILE A 364 19.22 -34.08 19.94
CA ILE A 364 20.07 -35.09 20.59
C ILE A 364 19.32 -35.78 21.74
N LYS A 365 18.52 -35.05 22.52
CA LYS A 365 17.58 -35.62 23.50
C LYS A 365 16.56 -36.54 22.80
N PHE A 366 15.96 -36.06 21.72
CA PHE A 366 14.93 -36.76 20.95
C PHE A 366 15.46 -38.06 20.32
N ARG A 367 16.67 -38.05 19.76
CA ARG A 367 17.31 -39.24 19.14
C ARG A 367 17.73 -40.30 20.17
N LYS A 368 17.99 -39.89 21.42
CA LYS A 368 18.34 -40.80 22.54
C LYS A 368 17.10 -41.43 23.18
N MET A 369 15.96 -40.78 23.08
CA MET A 369 14.68 -41.34 23.50
C MET A 369 14.15 -42.17 22.32
N LYS A 370 14.22 -43.51 22.40
CA LYS A 370 13.58 -44.40 21.41
C LYS A 370 12.05 -44.28 21.51
N ILE A 371 11.50 -43.15 21.11
CA ILE A 371 10.08 -42.81 21.24
C ILE A 371 9.35 -43.44 20.05
N SER A 372 8.33 -44.24 20.35
CA SER A 372 7.45 -44.80 19.32
C SER A 372 6.63 -43.68 18.66
N LEU A 373 6.17 -43.87 17.43
CA LEU A 373 5.31 -42.89 16.75
C LEU A 373 4.06 -42.53 17.60
N ASP A 374 3.57 -43.46 18.41
CA ASP A 374 2.43 -43.25 19.32
C ASP A 374 2.78 -42.39 20.54
N ASP A 375 4.02 -42.44 21.00
CA ASP A 375 4.52 -41.55 22.06
C ASP A 375 4.85 -40.16 21.51
N PHE A 376 5.29 -40.07 20.25
CA PHE A 376 5.45 -38.79 19.56
C PHE A 376 4.12 -38.08 19.32
N LYS A 377 3.08 -38.83 18.92
CA LYS A 377 1.69 -38.35 18.82
C LYS A 377 1.10 -37.91 20.17
N LYS A 378 1.63 -38.38 21.30
CA LYS A 378 1.26 -37.88 22.64
C LYS A 378 1.99 -36.59 23.01
N ILE A 379 3.20 -36.37 22.51
CA ILE A 379 4.02 -35.18 22.78
C ILE A 379 3.49 -33.96 22.02
N ILE A 380 3.03 -34.13 20.78
CA ILE A 380 2.24 -33.10 20.08
C ILE A 380 0.78 -33.33 20.46
N SER A 381 0.26 -32.57 21.42
CA SER A 381 -1.06 -32.84 21.96
C SER A 381 -2.12 -32.87 20.84
N GLU A 382 -3.02 -33.85 20.91
CA GLU A 382 -4.13 -34.01 19.97
C GLU A 382 -4.94 -32.70 19.84
N GLN A 383 -5.01 -31.93 20.94
CA GLN A 383 -5.64 -30.60 21.00
C GLN A 383 -4.92 -29.53 20.17
N MET A 384 -3.58 -29.56 20.11
CA MET A 384 -2.78 -28.64 19.31
C MET A 384 -2.95 -28.92 17.81
N LEU A 385 -3.00 -30.19 17.41
CA LEU A 385 -3.29 -30.59 16.03
C LEU A 385 -4.76 -30.28 15.64
N ILE A 386 -5.71 -30.44 16.56
CA ILE A 386 -7.12 -30.08 16.34
C ILE A 386 -7.29 -28.56 16.21
N GLN A 387 -6.58 -27.75 17.00
CA GLN A 387 -6.60 -26.28 16.85
C GLN A 387 -5.98 -25.83 15.53
N ILE A 388 -4.85 -26.42 15.12
CA ILE A 388 -4.22 -26.13 13.82
C ILE A 388 -5.14 -26.56 12.67
N HIS A 389 -5.78 -27.73 12.78
CA HIS A 389 -6.70 -28.22 11.75
C HIS A 389 -7.98 -27.37 11.63
N LYS A 390 -8.52 -26.86 12.75
CA LYS A 390 -9.68 -25.96 12.76
C LYS A 390 -9.38 -24.60 12.14
N ASN A 391 -8.17 -24.07 12.33
CA ASN A 391 -7.82 -22.71 11.94
C ASN A 391 -7.13 -22.63 10.58
N ALA A 392 -6.44 -23.70 10.15
CA ALA A 392 -5.72 -23.76 8.87
C ALA A 392 -5.61 -25.23 8.37
N PRO A 393 -6.68 -25.79 7.77
CA PRO A 393 -6.74 -27.20 7.38
C PRO A 393 -5.66 -27.61 6.36
N GLU A 394 -5.15 -26.69 5.55
CA GLU A 394 -4.04 -26.93 4.63
C GLU A 394 -2.69 -27.07 5.35
N ILE A 395 -2.46 -26.30 6.42
CA ILE A 395 -1.25 -26.40 7.26
C ILE A 395 -1.23 -27.72 8.04
N SER A 396 -2.40 -28.22 8.47
CA SER A 396 -2.52 -29.55 9.07
C SER A 396 -2.12 -30.67 8.11
N LYS A 397 -2.48 -30.57 6.82
CA LYS A 397 -2.04 -31.52 5.78
C LYS A 397 -0.52 -31.42 5.54
N LEU A 398 0.04 -30.22 5.62
CA LEU A 398 1.48 -29.95 5.44
C LEU A 398 2.35 -30.39 6.62
N CYS A 399 1.89 -30.19 7.85
CA CYS A 399 2.54 -30.75 9.03
C CYS A 399 2.47 -32.28 9.02
N ARG A 400 1.36 -32.87 8.55
CA ARG A 400 1.28 -34.31 8.27
C ARG A 400 2.27 -34.72 7.18
N LEU A 401 2.41 -33.99 6.08
CA LEU A 401 3.35 -34.28 4.99
C LEU A 401 4.82 -34.19 5.45
N ALA A 402 5.16 -33.17 6.24
CA ALA A 402 6.49 -33.00 6.83
C ALA A 402 6.79 -34.06 7.91
N CYS A 403 5.77 -34.53 8.64
CA CYS A 403 5.89 -35.67 9.55
C CYS A 403 5.99 -37.01 8.79
N LEU A 404 5.32 -37.15 7.63
CA LEU A 404 5.37 -38.32 6.75
C LEU A 404 6.75 -38.51 6.09
N LEU A 405 7.55 -37.45 5.95
CA LEU A 405 8.97 -37.54 5.55
C LEU A 405 9.87 -38.20 6.62
N PHE A 406 9.31 -38.52 7.80
CA PHE A 406 9.97 -39.29 8.86
C PHE A 406 9.35 -40.68 9.09
N VAL A 407 8.42 -41.15 8.25
CA VAL A 407 7.76 -42.46 8.43
C VAL A 407 8.14 -43.48 7.36
N GLU A 408 8.05 -44.76 7.72
CA GLU A 408 8.47 -45.91 6.93
C GLU A 408 7.90 -45.91 5.48
N PRO A 409 8.63 -46.52 4.52
CA PRO A 409 8.34 -46.49 3.09
C PRO A 409 6.90 -46.86 2.66
N LYS A 410 6.14 -47.54 3.53
CA LYS A 410 4.75 -47.96 3.27
C LYS A 410 3.79 -46.76 3.23
N GLU A 411 3.96 -45.77 4.09
CA GLU A 411 3.03 -44.63 4.21
C GLU A 411 3.30 -43.56 3.15
N LEU A 412 4.58 -43.38 2.77
CA LEU A 412 4.95 -42.61 1.59
C LEU A 412 4.31 -43.22 0.32
N LYS A 413 4.32 -44.55 0.19
CA LYS A 413 3.68 -45.24 -0.93
C LYS A 413 2.17 -44.99 -1.00
N GLU A 414 1.47 -44.88 0.14
CA GLU A 414 0.04 -44.55 0.19
C GLU A 414 -0.23 -43.08 -0.19
N ALA A 415 0.60 -42.14 0.27
CA ALA A 415 0.49 -40.73 -0.14
C ALA A 415 0.77 -40.52 -1.64
N LEU A 416 1.72 -41.27 -2.20
CA LEU A 416 2.03 -41.25 -3.63
C LEU A 416 0.88 -41.84 -4.47
N LEU A 417 0.20 -42.89 -3.98
CA LEU A 417 -1.00 -43.44 -4.59
C LEU A 417 -2.18 -42.45 -4.60
N ASP A 418 -2.32 -41.62 -3.56
CA ASP A 418 -3.38 -40.61 -3.47
C ASP A 418 -3.14 -39.44 -4.44
N ILE A 419 -1.87 -39.06 -4.65
CA ILE A 419 -1.47 -38.06 -5.66
C ILE A 419 -1.70 -38.60 -7.07
N GLN A 420 -1.33 -39.86 -7.33
CA GLN A 420 -1.60 -40.52 -8.61
C GLN A 420 -3.10 -40.63 -8.90
N LYS A 421 -3.92 -40.85 -7.87
CA LYS A 421 -5.38 -40.87 -8.02
C LYS A 421 -5.94 -39.50 -8.40
N LYS A 422 -5.44 -38.42 -7.77
CA LYS A 422 -5.83 -37.05 -8.11
C LYS A 422 -5.37 -36.60 -9.49
N SER A 423 -4.22 -37.06 -9.95
CA SER A 423 -3.79 -36.79 -11.32
C SER A 423 -4.75 -37.45 -12.31
N GLU A 424 -5.15 -38.71 -12.12
CA GLU A 424 -6.16 -39.37 -12.96
C GLU A 424 -7.53 -38.65 -12.98
N GLU A 425 -7.86 -37.92 -11.91
CA GLU A 425 -9.04 -37.05 -11.86
C GLU A 425 -8.87 -35.81 -12.77
N PHE A 426 -7.70 -35.16 -12.80
CA PHE A 426 -7.41 -34.07 -13.75
C PHE A 426 -7.48 -34.51 -15.21
N LYS A 427 -7.09 -35.76 -15.51
CA LYS A 427 -7.22 -36.35 -16.85
C LYS A 427 -8.68 -36.50 -17.29
N LYS A 428 -9.60 -36.79 -16.36
CA LYS A 428 -11.03 -36.88 -16.64
C LYS A 428 -11.67 -35.53 -16.95
N ASP A 429 -11.10 -34.45 -16.42
CA ASP A 429 -11.60 -33.09 -16.62
C ASP A 429 -11.11 -32.46 -17.94
N GLY A 430 -10.40 -33.21 -18.78
CA GLY A 430 -9.96 -32.80 -20.12
C GLY A 430 -8.60 -32.08 -20.15
N GLU A 431 -7.94 -31.94 -19.01
CA GLU A 431 -6.66 -31.23 -18.84
C GLU A 431 -5.47 -32.20 -19.02
N ILE A 432 -5.42 -32.86 -20.17
CA ILE A 432 -4.49 -33.98 -20.45
C ILE A 432 -3.02 -33.54 -20.40
N GLU A 433 -2.72 -32.32 -20.84
CA GLU A 433 -1.34 -31.78 -20.88
C GLU A 433 -0.81 -31.51 -19.46
N HIS A 434 -1.61 -30.88 -18.59
CA HIS A 434 -1.28 -30.64 -17.18
C HIS A 434 -1.11 -31.93 -16.37
N TYR A 435 -1.89 -32.98 -16.72
CA TYR A 435 -1.77 -34.29 -16.12
C TYR A 435 -0.41 -34.96 -16.45
N GLU A 436 0.00 -34.96 -17.72
CA GLU A 436 1.25 -35.61 -18.13
C GLU A 436 2.48 -34.86 -17.58
N GLU A 437 2.46 -33.52 -17.52
CA GLU A 437 3.56 -32.73 -16.94
C GLU A 437 3.70 -32.93 -15.41
N ALA A 438 2.57 -32.95 -14.68
CA ALA A 438 2.58 -33.21 -13.24
C ALA A 438 3.04 -34.63 -12.92
N LYS A 439 2.67 -35.59 -13.77
CA LYS A 439 3.09 -36.99 -13.67
C LYS A 439 4.59 -37.15 -13.94
N GLU A 440 5.14 -36.51 -14.98
CA GLU A 440 6.57 -36.56 -15.30
C GLU A 440 7.44 -35.96 -14.19
N LEU A 441 7.03 -34.81 -13.63
CA LEU A 441 7.72 -34.19 -12.49
C LEU A 441 7.66 -35.10 -11.25
N PHE A 442 6.52 -35.74 -11.02
CA PHE A 442 6.32 -36.66 -9.90
C PHE A 442 7.16 -37.93 -10.03
N GLU A 443 7.18 -38.55 -11.21
CA GLU A 443 8.02 -39.71 -11.52
C GLU A 443 9.51 -39.36 -11.34
N THR A 444 9.92 -38.18 -11.80
CA THR A 444 11.29 -37.66 -11.62
C THR A 444 11.67 -37.48 -10.15
N ILE A 445 10.75 -36.99 -9.31
CA ILE A 445 10.99 -36.85 -7.87
C ILE A 445 11.10 -38.22 -7.19
N ILE A 446 10.27 -39.19 -7.58
CA ILE A 446 10.35 -40.57 -7.07
C ILE A 446 11.66 -41.25 -7.51
N GLU A 447 12.05 -41.12 -8.77
CA GLU A 447 13.32 -41.69 -9.26
C GLU A 447 14.53 -41.05 -8.56
N ASN A 448 14.50 -39.74 -8.34
CA ASN A 448 15.51 -39.06 -7.54
C ASN A 448 15.52 -39.60 -6.11
N TYR A 449 14.37 -39.80 -5.48
CA TYR A 449 14.29 -40.36 -4.12
C TYR A 449 14.87 -41.78 -4.05
N LEU A 450 14.48 -42.65 -4.97
CA LEU A 450 14.90 -44.05 -5.00
C LEU A 450 16.37 -44.23 -5.40
N SER A 451 16.95 -43.30 -6.17
CA SER A 451 18.36 -43.33 -6.59
C SER A 451 19.32 -42.64 -5.60
N CYS A 452 18.79 -41.92 -4.60
CA CYS A 452 19.61 -41.15 -3.67
C CYS A 452 20.20 -41.98 -2.53
N LYS A 453 21.54 -42.02 -2.43
CA LYS A 453 22.25 -42.57 -1.26
C LYS A 453 22.32 -41.60 -0.08
N ASN A 454 22.05 -40.30 -0.28
CA ASN A 454 21.90 -39.32 0.80
C ASN A 454 20.92 -38.19 0.46
N ALA A 455 20.46 -37.54 1.51
CA ALA A 455 19.43 -36.50 1.51
C ALA A 455 19.81 -35.18 0.81
N SER A 456 21.10 -34.82 0.78
CA SER A 456 21.55 -33.57 0.15
C SER A 456 21.47 -33.66 -1.38
N PHE A 457 21.80 -34.82 -1.94
CA PHE A 457 21.69 -35.08 -3.37
C PHE A 457 20.21 -35.09 -3.82
N PHE A 458 19.33 -35.66 -2.99
CA PHE A 458 17.88 -35.65 -3.24
C PHE A 458 17.31 -34.23 -3.27
N ALA A 459 17.66 -33.41 -2.28
CA ALA A 459 17.21 -32.03 -2.20
C ALA A 459 17.70 -31.19 -3.40
N GLU A 460 18.97 -31.30 -3.77
CA GLU A 460 19.54 -30.59 -4.91
C GLU A 460 18.86 -30.99 -6.23
N LYS A 461 18.68 -32.30 -6.46
CA LYS A 461 18.03 -32.80 -7.69
C LYS A 461 16.55 -32.45 -7.77
N SER A 462 15.84 -32.49 -6.64
CA SER A 462 14.42 -32.12 -6.59
C SER A 462 14.23 -30.61 -6.82
N ILE A 463 15.10 -29.76 -6.26
CA ILE A 463 15.10 -28.32 -6.52
C ILE A 463 15.38 -28.03 -8.00
N LEU A 464 16.36 -28.72 -8.59
CA LEU A 464 16.68 -28.54 -10.01
C LEU A 464 15.54 -28.97 -10.93
N ALA A 465 14.87 -30.10 -10.64
CA ALA A 465 13.72 -30.58 -11.40
C ALA A 465 12.52 -29.62 -11.31
N VAL A 466 12.22 -29.11 -10.09
CA VAL A 466 11.14 -28.12 -9.92
C VAL A 466 11.47 -26.81 -10.66
N ASN A 467 12.73 -26.38 -10.62
CA ASN A 467 13.14 -25.14 -11.29
C ASN A 467 13.22 -25.27 -12.82
N SER A 468 13.57 -26.45 -13.37
CA SER A 468 13.58 -26.65 -14.82
C SER A 468 12.18 -26.57 -15.42
N GLU A 469 11.20 -27.14 -14.72
CA GLU A 469 9.81 -27.13 -15.17
C GLU A 469 9.10 -25.80 -14.87
N ARG A 470 9.59 -25.01 -13.90
CA ARG A 470 9.06 -23.67 -13.54
C ARG A 470 8.91 -22.72 -14.74
N LYS A 471 9.78 -22.82 -15.73
CA LYS A 471 9.73 -22.00 -16.96
C LYS A 471 8.60 -22.43 -17.92
N LYS A 472 8.29 -23.73 -18.00
CA LYS A 472 7.15 -24.23 -18.80
C LYS A 472 5.83 -23.88 -18.14
N PHE A 473 5.75 -24.01 -16.82
CA PHE A 473 4.57 -23.67 -16.03
C PHE A 473 4.24 -22.17 -15.98
N GLY A 474 5.21 -21.28 -16.17
CA GLY A 474 5.01 -19.83 -16.17
C GLY A 474 4.11 -19.29 -17.30
N GLN A 475 3.67 -20.14 -18.23
CA GLN A 475 2.87 -19.76 -19.40
C GLN A 475 1.34 -19.87 -19.17
N HIS A 476 0.87 -20.51 -18.08
CA HIS A 476 -0.55 -20.74 -17.83
C HIS A 476 -1.03 -20.06 -16.54
N ARG A 477 -2.03 -19.16 -16.66
CA ARG A 477 -2.11 -17.95 -15.82
C ARG A 477 -2.92 -17.96 -14.53
N ASN A 478 -3.72 -18.98 -14.17
CA ASN A 478 -4.79 -18.72 -13.19
C ASN A 478 -4.86 -19.55 -11.89
N TYR A 479 -3.94 -20.46 -11.56
CA TYR A 479 -4.02 -21.15 -10.25
C TYR A 479 -2.68 -21.52 -9.57
N PHE A 480 -1.54 -21.12 -10.13
CA PHE A 480 -0.29 -21.86 -9.89
C PHE A 480 0.87 -21.13 -9.21
N SER A 481 0.89 -19.79 -9.13
CA SER A 481 2.03 -19.10 -8.49
C SER A 481 2.11 -19.40 -7.00
N SER A 482 0.96 -19.50 -6.32
CA SER A 482 0.89 -19.86 -4.90
C SER A 482 1.41 -21.28 -4.67
N THR A 483 0.95 -22.28 -5.43
CA THR A 483 1.31 -23.70 -5.23
C THR A 483 2.79 -23.98 -5.52
N ILE A 484 3.37 -23.38 -6.58
CA ILE A 484 4.81 -23.56 -6.88
C ILE A 484 5.68 -22.82 -5.87
N ASP A 485 5.33 -21.60 -5.45
CA ASP A 485 6.06 -20.93 -4.38
C ASP A 485 5.91 -21.66 -3.05
N TYR A 486 4.77 -22.31 -2.81
CA TYR A 486 4.54 -23.13 -1.64
C TYR A 486 5.38 -24.42 -1.66
N LEU A 487 5.44 -25.11 -2.81
CA LEU A 487 6.30 -26.28 -3.02
C LEU A 487 7.78 -25.94 -2.92
N ALA A 488 8.21 -24.82 -3.50
CA ALA A 488 9.59 -24.33 -3.40
C ALA A 488 9.97 -24.00 -1.95
N LYS A 489 9.05 -23.40 -1.18
CA LYS A 489 9.23 -23.15 0.27
C LYS A 489 9.31 -24.45 1.06
N ILE A 490 8.44 -25.43 0.80
CA ILE A 490 8.49 -26.75 1.46
C ILE A 490 9.81 -27.46 1.15
N ILE A 491 10.22 -27.51 -0.11
CA ILE A 491 11.45 -28.18 -0.53
C ILE A 491 12.67 -27.49 0.11
N SER A 492 12.67 -26.15 0.20
CA SER A 492 13.74 -25.40 0.86
C SER A 492 13.80 -25.68 2.37
N ILE A 493 12.65 -25.81 3.04
CA ILE A 493 12.56 -26.16 4.46
C ILE A 493 13.04 -27.60 4.69
N VAL A 494 12.61 -28.54 3.84
CA VAL A 494 13.05 -29.94 3.92
C VAL A 494 14.55 -30.07 3.68
N ALA A 495 15.10 -29.36 2.69
CA ALA A 495 16.54 -29.32 2.41
C ALA A 495 17.35 -28.75 3.59
N LEU A 496 16.85 -27.68 4.21
CA LEU A 496 17.50 -27.04 5.37
C LEU A 496 17.48 -27.95 6.60
N LEU A 497 16.36 -28.60 6.87
CA LEU A 497 16.23 -29.58 7.95
C LEU A 497 17.18 -30.77 7.72
N LEU A 498 17.23 -31.32 6.52
CA LEU A 498 18.15 -32.42 6.18
C LEU A 498 19.64 -32.02 6.32
N LYS A 499 19.98 -30.76 6.03
CA LYS A 499 21.33 -30.21 6.21
C LYS A 499 21.70 -30.06 7.70
N ILE A 500 20.73 -29.68 8.55
CA ILE A 500 20.92 -29.60 10.01
C ILE A 500 21.05 -31.01 10.61
N PHE A 501 20.27 -31.98 10.12
CA PHE A 501 20.20 -33.32 10.71
C PHE A 501 21.31 -34.29 10.27
N THR A 502 21.97 -34.07 9.13
CA THR A 502 23.08 -34.92 8.66
C THR A 502 24.46 -34.53 9.21
N GLY A 503 24.57 -33.37 9.88
CA GLY A 503 25.74 -33.04 10.71
C GLY A 503 27.07 -32.85 9.99
N HIS A 504 27.09 -32.57 8.67
CA HIS A 504 28.34 -32.34 7.94
C HIS A 504 28.85 -30.89 8.09
N SER A 505 29.87 -30.72 8.94
CA SER A 505 30.52 -29.45 9.24
C SER A 505 31.61 -29.01 8.25
N GLU A 506 31.96 -29.79 7.23
CA GLU A 506 33.08 -29.48 6.32
C GLU A 506 32.72 -28.60 5.10
N LEU A 507 31.46 -28.19 4.96
CA LEU A 507 30.99 -27.47 3.77
C LEU A 507 31.14 -25.94 3.80
N GLN A 508 31.82 -25.35 4.79
CA GLN A 508 31.91 -23.88 4.88
C GLN A 508 32.79 -23.24 3.78
N SER A 509 33.83 -23.90 3.28
CA SER A 509 34.73 -23.29 2.28
C SER A 509 34.23 -23.44 0.84
N ASP A 510 33.75 -24.63 0.45
CA ASP A 510 33.32 -24.91 -0.92
C ASP A 510 31.93 -24.31 -1.25
N SER A 511 31.05 -24.20 -0.24
CA SER A 511 29.74 -23.54 -0.42
C SER A 511 29.89 -22.03 -0.63
N HIS A 512 30.83 -21.38 0.05
CA HIS A 512 31.06 -19.95 -0.12
C HIS A 512 31.59 -19.65 -1.53
N GLN A 513 32.51 -20.48 -2.04
CA GLN A 513 33.04 -20.36 -3.39
C GLN A 513 31.97 -20.64 -4.46
N LYS A 514 31.10 -21.63 -4.24
CA LYS A 514 29.96 -21.93 -5.14
C LYS A 514 28.89 -20.84 -5.12
N ILE A 515 28.62 -20.23 -3.97
CA ILE A 515 27.71 -19.06 -3.85
C ILE A 515 28.30 -17.82 -4.53
N GLN A 516 29.61 -17.57 -4.39
CA GLN A 516 30.31 -16.50 -5.11
C GLN A 516 30.25 -16.71 -6.63
N LYS A 517 30.43 -17.95 -7.10
CA LYS A 517 30.34 -18.31 -8.52
C LYS A 517 28.92 -18.16 -9.06
N LEU A 518 27.90 -18.51 -8.27
CA LEU A 518 26.49 -18.29 -8.61
C LEU A 518 26.12 -16.80 -8.65
N LYS A 519 26.65 -15.99 -7.72
CA LYS A 519 26.49 -14.52 -7.77
C LYS A 519 27.11 -13.94 -9.03
N ALA A 520 28.33 -14.34 -9.38
CA ALA A 520 28.99 -13.87 -10.61
C ALA A 520 28.23 -14.24 -11.89
N ILE A 521 27.62 -15.44 -11.94
CA ILE A 521 26.77 -15.86 -13.06
C ILE A 521 25.47 -15.03 -13.10
N LEU A 522 24.85 -14.77 -11.95
CA LEU A 522 23.64 -13.93 -11.86
C LEU A 522 23.92 -12.47 -12.26
N ASP A 523 25.07 -11.92 -11.88
CA ASP A 523 25.47 -10.56 -12.26
C ASP A 523 25.81 -10.47 -13.75
N SER A 524 26.44 -11.51 -14.33
CA SER A 524 26.66 -11.63 -15.78
C SER A 524 25.36 -11.67 -16.57
N LEU A 525 24.35 -12.41 -16.10
CA LEU A 525 23.05 -12.53 -16.77
C LEU A 525 22.22 -11.25 -16.68
N LYS A 526 22.36 -10.49 -15.58
CA LYS A 526 21.76 -9.15 -15.45
C LYS A 526 22.38 -8.17 -16.43
N ASN A 527 23.71 -8.16 -16.54
CA ASN A 527 24.40 -7.28 -17.48
C ASN A 527 24.08 -7.63 -18.94
N GLU A 528 23.98 -8.91 -19.30
CA GLU A 528 23.50 -9.34 -20.63
C GLU A 528 22.06 -8.91 -20.89
N GLN A 529 21.20 -8.90 -19.88
CA GLN A 529 19.82 -8.45 -20.01
C GLN A 529 19.75 -6.93 -20.22
N ASP A 530 20.57 -6.15 -19.52
CA ASP A 530 20.65 -4.69 -19.66
C ASP A 530 21.24 -4.29 -21.02
N ASP A 531 22.27 -4.99 -21.50
CA ASP A 531 22.84 -4.79 -22.84
C ASP A 531 21.83 -5.12 -23.96
N ASN A 532 21.02 -6.17 -23.78
CA ASN A 532 19.96 -6.52 -24.73
C ASN A 532 18.81 -5.49 -24.72
N ILE A 533 18.49 -4.90 -23.57
CA ILE A 533 17.51 -3.80 -23.48
C ILE A 533 18.04 -2.57 -24.20
N GLN A 534 19.30 -2.20 -23.99
CA GLN A 534 19.93 -1.04 -24.63
C GLN A 534 20.05 -1.22 -26.16
N GLN A 535 20.42 -2.40 -26.64
CA GLN A 535 20.43 -2.71 -28.08
C GLN A 535 19.03 -2.69 -28.70
N HIS A 536 18.01 -3.13 -27.95
CA HIS A 536 16.62 -3.09 -28.42
C HIS A 536 16.10 -1.64 -28.50
N GLU A 537 16.50 -0.77 -27.57
CA GLU A 537 16.18 0.67 -27.59
C GLU A 537 16.89 1.41 -28.73
N GLU A 538 18.15 1.09 -29.02
CA GLU A 538 18.90 1.64 -30.16
C GLU A 538 18.29 1.21 -31.51
N GLN A 539 17.86 -0.05 -31.64
CA GLN A 539 17.15 -0.54 -32.82
C GLN A 539 15.78 0.12 -32.99
N MET A 540 15.08 0.42 -31.89
CA MET A 540 13.80 1.12 -31.91
C MET A 540 13.96 2.62 -32.22
N GLY A 541 15.05 3.25 -31.78
CA GLY A 541 15.39 4.64 -32.06
C GLY A 541 15.80 4.90 -33.52
N ALA A 542 16.51 3.95 -34.13
CA ALA A 542 16.95 4.04 -35.54
C ALA A 542 15.81 3.89 -36.57
N SER A 543 14.61 3.45 -36.16
CA SER A 543 13.45 3.25 -37.05
C SER A 543 12.59 4.52 -37.26
N ARG A 544 12.90 5.62 -36.58
CA ARG A 544 12.22 6.91 -36.77
C ARG A 544 12.97 7.78 -37.79
N GLY A 545 12.77 7.47 -39.08
CA GLY A 545 13.17 8.35 -40.18
C GLY A 545 12.46 9.71 -40.13
N PRO A 546 13.07 10.78 -40.70
CA PRO A 546 12.54 12.13 -40.60
C PRO A 546 11.39 12.35 -41.60
N GLY A 547 10.17 12.54 -41.11
CA GLY A 547 9.04 13.01 -41.91
C GLY A 547 7.80 13.16 -41.04
N ARG A 548 6.95 14.19 -41.17
CA ARG A 548 6.86 15.35 -42.06
C ARG A 548 6.23 16.46 -41.23
N LYS A 549 6.65 17.71 -41.46
CA LYS A 549 5.92 18.90 -41.00
C LYS A 549 4.62 19.02 -41.80
N PHE A 550 3.49 19.08 -41.09
CA PHE A 550 2.28 19.82 -41.48
C PHE A 550 1.68 20.44 -40.22
#